data_AF-A0A085ABX3-F1
#
_entry.id   AF-A0A085ABX3-F1
#
_cell.length_a   1.000
_cell.length_b   1.000
_cell.length_c   1.000
_cell.angle_alpha   90.00
_cell.angle_beta   90.00
_cell.angle_gamma   90.00
#
_symmetry.space_group_name_H-M   'P 1'
#
loop_
_entity.id
_entity.type
_entity.pdbx_description
1 polymer ?
#
loop_
_entity_poly.entity_id
_entity_poly.type
_entity_poly.pdbx_seq_one_letter_code
_entity_poly.pdbx_strand_id
1 'polypeptide(L)'
;MSNRADIVDGMLATTNTHGLVYTEELGWIDLGHAQGNDARILKRKLEQESFSKHYQKYNDWYYPIHYYQEMVKRTIILGKDLRFHTGVQTNIMVRSCLSPSMKARVALTLMYGTAKRFEAWQDSILFNWYTDSGFSVEDLVSDLVGFYRVFGSGPDPLWLAKPVSYTTAVQIWDAYDPIGKYKNKKFSPYLFPAKPPFKYGEPIKKTLPSWLNYIKPLEGHFSGLIYNTFNNNPVSNFFNNPIRLNHELYGSITTSETVNYADSPLDSPFYFLLNPHSPQVTW
;
A
#
# COMPACT_ATOMS: atom_id res chain seq x y z
N MET A 1 -0.45 -2.81 -13.04
CA MET A 1 -0.50 -4.28 -13.02
C MET A 1 0.68 -4.76 -13.81
N SER A 2 1.55 -5.55 -13.19
CA SER A 2 2.81 -5.98 -13.78
C SER A 2 2.57 -7.06 -14.84
N ASN A 3 3.39 -7.04 -15.87
CA ASN A 3 3.29 -7.88 -17.04
C ASN A 3 4.53 -8.76 -17.17
N ARG A 4 4.44 -9.78 -18.03
CA ARG A 4 5.56 -10.66 -18.36
C ARG A 4 6.83 -9.91 -18.78
N ALA A 5 6.67 -8.78 -19.48
CA ALA A 5 7.79 -7.95 -19.96
C ALA A 5 8.52 -7.21 -18.83
N ASP A 6 7.90 -7.09 -17.66
CA ASP A 6 8.50 -6.45 -16.49
C ASP A 6 9.42 -7.43 -15.73
N ILE A 7 9.42 -8.73 -16.07
CA ILE A 7 10.24 -9.73 -15.39
C ILE A 7 11.72 -9.41 -15.58
N VAL A 8 12.47 -9.35 -14.48
CA VAL A 8 13.92 -9.16 -14.47
C VAL A 8 14.60 -10.31 -13.72
N ASP A 9 15.92 -10.46 -13.91
CA ASP A 9 16.68 -11.48 -13.21
C ASP A 9 16.74 -11.20 -11.70
N GLY A 10 16.53 -12.23 -10.88
CA GLY A 10 16.57 -12.11 -9.42
C GLY A 10 17.92 -11.65 -8.87
N MET A 11 19.03 -11.84 -9.60
CA MET A 11 20.33 -11.26 -9.24
C MET A 11 20.29 -9.73 -9.15
N LEU A 12 19.37 -9.09 -9.87
CA LEU A 12 19.19 -7.63 -9.89
C LEU A 12 18.13 -7.15 -8.90
N ALA A 13 17.51 -8.05 -8.11
CA ALA A 13 16.38 -7.70 -7.24
C ALA A 13 16.73 -6.59 -6.25
N THR A 14 17.92 -6.60 -5.65
CA THR A 14 18.33 -5.60 -4.65
C THR A 14 18.79 -4.27 -5.25
N THR A 15 19.15 -4.25 -6.54
CA THR A 15 19.76 -3.08 -7.21
C THR A 15 18.82 -2.35 -8.15
N ASN A 16 17.89 -3.08 -8.79
CA ASN A 16 16.94 -2.47 -9.70
C ASN A 16 15.86 -1.70 -8.94
N THR A 17 15.43 -0.58 -9.55
CA THR A 17 14.39 0.28 -8.99
C THR A 17 12.98 -0.06 -9.49
N HIS A 18 12.89 -0.86 -10.56
CA HIS A 18 11.65 -1.27 -11.21
C HIS A 18 11.80 -2.69 -11.77
N GLY A 19 10.67 -3.31 -12.08
CA GLY A 19 10.59 -4.67 -12.63
C GLY A 19 9.89 -5.63 -11.66
N LEU A 20 9.71 -6.85 -12.12
CA LEU A 20 9.04 -7.92 -11.41
C LEU A 20 10.02 -9.07 -11.21
N VAL A 21 10.15 -9.56 -9.98
CA VAL A 21 10.99 -10.72 -9.67
C VAL A 21 10.17 -11.79 -8.98
N TYR A 22 10.58 -13.04 -9.17
CA TYR A 22 10.05 -14.16 -8.39
C TYR A 22 11.04 -14.55 -7.30
N THR A 23 10.54 -14.91 -6.13
CA THR A 23 11.34 -15.28 -4.96
C THR A 23 10.82 -16.57 -4.34
N GLU A 24 11.70 -17.40 -3.79
CA GLU A 24 11.30 -18.69 -3.21
C GLU A 24 10.46 -18.55 -1.94
N GLU A 25 10.66 -17.48 -1.16
CA GLU A 25 10.00 -17.29 0.14
C GLU A 25 8.77 -16.36 0.08
N LEU A 26 8.75 -15.39 -0.85
CA LEU A 26 7.69 -14.39 -0.94
C LEU A 26 6.81 -14.47 -2.19
N GLY A 27 7.25 -15.20 -3.22
CA GLY A 27 6.56 -15.27 -4.52
C GLY A 27 6.93 -14.08 -5.41
N TRP A 28 5.96 -13.60 -6.20
CA TRP A 28 6.12 -12.41 -7.05
C TRP A 28 6.27 -11.14 -6.22
N ILE A 29 7.27 -10.31 -6.56
CA ILE A 29 7.54 -9.01 -5.93
C ILE A 29 7.72 -7.96 -7.02
N ASP A 30 6.98 -6.86 -6.91
CA ASP A 30 7.18 -5.65 -7.69
C ASP A 30 8.31 -4.81 -7.06
N LEU A 31 9.38 -4.58 -7.82
CA LEU A 31 10.58 -3.87 -7.36
C LEU A 31 10.36 -2.38 -7.18
N GLY A 32 9.38 -1.79 -7.87
CA GLY A 32 9.00 -0.38 -7.71
C GLY A 32 8.38 -0.15 -6.34
N HIS A 33 7.40 -0.98 -5.97
CA HIS A 33 6.81 -0.99 -4.63
C HIS A 33 7.84 -1.34 -3.54
N ALA A 34 8.68 -2.35 -3.81
CA ALA A 34 9.73 -2.81 -2.89
C ALA A 34 10.86 -1.78 -2.67
N GLN A 35 10.90 -0.63 -3.36
CA GLN A 35 11.82 0.46 -3.01
C GLN A 35 11.47 1.15 -1.69
N GLY A 36 10.19 1.11 -1.29
CA GLY A 36 9.71 1.74 -0.05
C GLY A 36 9.74 3.27 -0.08
N ASN A 37 9.58 3.90 -1.26
CA ASN A 37 9.60 5.37 -1.36
C ASN A 37 8.52 6.03 -0.48
N ASP A 38 7.29 5.50 -0.51
CA ASP A 38 6.19 5.97 0.33
C ASP A 38 6.51 5.79 1.83
N ALA A 39 7.12 4.65 2.18
CA ALA A 39 7.58 4.39 3.53
C ALA A 39 8.66 5.38 3.97
N ARG A 40 9.59 5.81 3.10
CA ARG A 40 10.61 6.83 3.43
C ARG A 40 9.97 8.19 3.68
N ILE A 41 9.01 8.58 2.84
CA ILE A 41 8.27 9.83 3.01
C ILE A 41 7.53 9.82 4.35
N LEU A 42 6.84 8.71 4.67
CA LEU A 42 6.14 8.54 5.94
C LEU A 42 7.10 8.56 7.14
N LYS A 43 8.25 7.85 7.04
CA LYS A 43 9.29 7.84 8.08
C LYS A 43 9.79 9.25 8.38
N ARG A 44 10.11 10.03 7.34
CA ARG A 44 10.54 11.43 7.48
C ARG A 44 9.47 12.27 8.19
N LYS A 45 8.19 12.15 7.80
CA LYS A 45 7.09 12.88 8.44
C LYS A 45 6.96 12.52 9.94
N LEU A 46 7.08 11.24 10.29
CA LEU A 46 7.04 10.75 11.67
C LEU A 46 8.26 11.17 12.49
N GLU A 47 9.43 11.31 11.86
CA GLU A 47 10.67 11.75 12.53
C GLU A 47 10.70 13.26 12.75
N GLN A 48 10.19 14.05 11.81
CA GLN A 48 10.16 15.50 11.89
C GLN A 48 9.14 16.05 12.90
N GLU A 49 8.04 15.33 13.12
CA GLU A 49 6.95 15.75 14.03
C GLU A 49 6.46 17.19 13.78
N SER A 50 6.46 17.62 12.52
CA SER A 50 6.10 18.98 12.11
C SER A 50 4.71 19.39 12.58
N PHE A 51 4.56 20.63 13.03
CA PHE A 51 3.30 21.21 13.52
C PHE A 51 2.73 20.53 14.78
N SER A 52 3.59 19.97 15.63
CA SER A 52 3.17 19.46 16.94
C SER A 52 2.51 20.54 17.78
N LYS A 53 1.36 20.20 18.38
CA LYS A 53 0.54 21.06 19.23
C LYS A 53 0.11 20.30 20.48
N HIS A 54 0.03 21.00 21.60
CA HIS A 54 -0.51 20.45 22.84
C HIS A 54 -2.05 20.42 22.79
N TYR A 55 -2.65 19.28 23.14
CA TYR A 55 -4.10 19.10 23.19
C TYR A 55 -4.56 18.91 24.64
N GLN A 56 -5.20 19.93 25.22
CA GLN A 56 -5.66 19.90 26.61
C GLN A 56 -6.59 18.71 26.92
N LYS A 57 -7.45 18.32 25.96
CA LYS A 57 -8.34 17.15 26.08
C LYS A 57 -7.58 15.85 26.37
N TYR A 58 -6.34 15.74 25.93
CA TYR A 58 -5.49 14.55 26.06
C TYR A 58 -4.27 14.74 26.95
N ASN A 59 -4.06 15.97 27.41
CA ASN A 59 -2.90 16.35 28.22
C ASN A 59 -1.57 15.88 27.60
N ASP A 60 -1.45 15.97 26.27
CA ASP A 60 -0.29 15.51 25.53
C ASP A 60 -0.16 16.23 24.17
N TRP A 61 1.00 16.09 23.55
CA TRP A 61 1.36 16.70 22.27
C TRP A 61 1.09 15.76 21.10
N TYR A 62 0.51 16.30 20.04
CA TYR A 62 0.22 15.56 18.81
C TYR A 62 0.56 16.39 17.58
N TYR A 63 0.94 15.72 16.51
CA TYR A 63 1.22 16.32 15.20
C TYR A 63 0.42 15.62 14.10
N PRO A 64 -0.02 16.36 13.06
CA PRO A 64 -0.76 15.78 11.96
C PRO A 64 0.14 14.96 11.02
N ILE A 65 -0.39 13.83 10.55
CA ILE A 65 0.19 12.99 9.52
C ILE A 65 -0.84 12.74 8.44
N HIS A 66 -0.42 13.01 7.21
CA HIS A 66 -1.16 12.78 5.99
C HIS A 66 -0.45 11.68 5.19
N TYR A 67 -1.13 10.55 5.03
CA TYR A 67 -0.69 9.42 4.23
C TYR A 67 -1.73 9.15 3.14
N TYR A 68 -1.30 8.82 1.93
CA TYR A 68 -2.21 8.60 0.81
C TYR A 68 -1.76 7.41 -0.03
N GLN A 69 -2.70 6.83 -0.75
CA GLN A 69 -2.46 5.83 -1.78
C GLN A 69 -3.36 6.14 -2.97
N GLU A 70 -2.80 6.17 -4.18
CA GLU A 70 -3.52 6.63 -5.37
C GLU A 70 -3.26 5.77 -6.61
N MET A 71 -4.18 5.90 -7.57
CA MET A 71 -4.11 5.32 -8.90
C MET A 71 -4.33 6.41 -9.94
N VAL A 72 -3.58 6.32 -11.03
CA VAL A 72 -3.72 7.19 -12.20
C VAL A 72 -4.16 6.35 -13.39
N LYS A 73 -5.28 6.71 -14.03
CA LYS A 73 -5.72 6.12 -15.29
C LYS A 73 -5.65 7.17 -16.40
N ARG A 74 -4.88 6.86 -17.44
CA ARG A 74 -4.83 7.65 -18.67
C ARG A 74 -6.02 7.32 -19.56
N THR A 75 -6.71 8.33 -20.08
CA THR A 75 -7.80 8.18 -21.02
C THR A 75 -7.75 9.29 -22.07
N ILE A 76 -8.15 8.98 -23.29
CA ILE A 76 -8.22 9.98 -24.38
C ILE A 76 -9.69 10.29 -24.62
N ILE A 77 -10.11 11.52 -24.32
CA ILE A 77 -11.47 11.99 -24.57
C ILE A 77 -11.39 13.17 -25.53
N LEU A 78 -12.09 13.08 -26.66
CA LEU A 78 -12.16 14.15 -27.67
C LEU A 78 -10.77 14.64 -28.13
N GLY A 79 -9.81 13.72 -28.29
CA GLY A 79 -8.45 14.02 -28.73
C GLY A 79 -7.54 14.67 -27.67
N LYS A 80 -8.03 14.83 -26.44
CA LYS A 80 -7.22 15.30 -25.30
C LYS A 80 -6.80 14.13 -24.42
N ASP A 81 -5.52 14.11 -24.06
CA ASP A 81 -4.97 13.18 -23.09
C ASP A 81 -5.35 13.65 -21.68
N LEU A 82 -6.14 12.84 -21.00
CA LEU A 82 -6.62 13.10 -19.65
C LEU A 82 -6.08 12.03 -18.71
N ARG A 83 -5.54 12.46 -17.58
CA ARG A 83 -5.15 11.58 -16.48
C ARG A 83 -6.16 11.74 -15.36
N PHE A 84 -6.88 10.67 -15.08
CA PHE A 84 -7.79 10.59 -13.93
C PHE A 84 -7.01 10.04 -12.73
N HIS A 85 -6.91 10.84 -11.67
CA HIS A 85 -6.30 10.42 -10.41
C HIS A 85 -7.41 10.10 -9.42
N THR A 86 -7.27 9.02 -8.68
CA THR A 86 -8.17 8.72 -7.56
C THR A 86 -7.39 8.02 -6.47
N GLY A 87 -7.71 8.33 -5.22
CA GLY A 87 -6.95 7.80 -4.10
C GLY A 87 -7.72 7.85 -2.80
N VAL A 88 -7.16 7.14 -1.83
CA VAL A 88 -7.57 7.18 -0.43
C VAL A 88 -6.48 7.90 0.36
N GLN A 89 -6.90 8.90 1.12
CA GLN A 89 -6.07 9.70 2.00
C GLN A 89 -6.47 9.45 3.45
N THR A 90 -5.50 9.00 4.23
CA THR A 90 -5.58 8.85 5.67
C THR A 90 -4.98 10.08 6.36
N ASN A 91 -5.84 10.81 7.07
CA ASN A 91 -5.45 11.95 7.88
C ASN A 91 -5.59 11.61 9.37
N ILE A 92 -4.48 11.64 10.10
CA ILE A 92 -4.43 11.28 11.51
C ILE A 92 -3.52 12.22 12.30
N MET A 93 -3.63 12.16 13.62
CA MET A 93 -2.72 12.79 14.55
C MET A 93 -1.94 11.71 15.28
N VAL A 94 -0.62 11.84 15.28
CA VAL A 94 0.29 10.95 16.00
C VAL A 94 0.78 11.67 17.24
N ARG A 95 0.84 10.96 18.36
CA ARG A 95 1.45 11.48 19.59
C ARG A 95 2.92 11.83 19.35
N SER A 96 3.38 12.94 19.93
CA SER A 96 4.78 13.34 19.88
C SER A 96 5.70 12.44 20.71
N CYS A 97 6.99 12.48 20.37
CA CYS A 97 8.07 11.82 21.09
C CYS A 97 7.90 10.29 21.22
N LEU A 98 7.29 9.64 20.23
CA LEU A 98 7.22 8.17 20.19
C LEU A 98 8.60 7.57 19.92
N SER A 99 8.86 6.40 20.50
CA SER A 99 10.08 5.64 20.19
C SER A 99 10.13 5.24 18.71
N PRO A 100 11.32 5.01 18.12
CA PRO A 100 11.44 4.56 16.73
C PRO A 100 10.63 3.28 16.45
N SER A 101 10.62 2.32 17.39
CA SER A 101 9.83 1.09 17.26
C SER A 101 8.33 1.39 17.23
N MET A 102 7.85 2.33 18.04
CA MET A 102 6.44 2.73 18.02
C MET A 102 6.08 3.49 16.76
N LYS A 103 6.96 4.39 16.27
CA LYS A 103 6.79 5.06 14.97
C LYS A 103 6.69 4.06 13.82
N ALA A 104 7.49 2.99 13.83
CA ALA A 104 7.38 1.92 12.84
C ALA A 104 6.03 1.20 12.91
N ARG A 105 5.52 0.89 14.11
CA ARG A 105 4.20 0.27 14.28
C ARG A 105 3.06 1.19 13.82
N VAL A 106 3.14 2.48 14.14
CA VAL A 106 2.23 3.52 13.63
C VAL A 106 2.27 3.54 12.11
N ALA A 107 3.46 3.61 11.51
CA ALA A 107 3.63 3.63 10.07
C ALA A 107 3.02 2.40 9.38
N LEU A 108 3.29 1.20 9.92
CA LEU A 108 2.72 -0.04 9.38
C LEU A 108 1.20 -0.07 9.49
N THR A 109 0.65 0.49 10.57
CA THR A 109 -0.80 0.62 10.77
C THR A 109 -1.43 1.54 9.73
N LEU A 110 -0.78 2.67 9.43
CA LEU A 110 -1.23 3.62 8.42
C LEU A 110 -1.17 3.03 7.01
N MET A 111 -0.04 2.44 6.67
CA MET A 111 0.17 1.80 5.37
C MET A 111 -0.87 0.69 5.15
N TYR A 112 -0.99 -0.24 6.10
CA TYR A 112 -1.92 -1.37 5.99
C TYR A 112 -3.39 -0.92 6.01
N GLY A 113 -3.74 -0.01 6.91
CA GLY A 113 -5.11 0.49 7.03
C GLY A 113 -5.56 1.29 5.80
N THR A 114 -4.66 2.08 5.22
CA THR A 114 -4.93 2.85 3.98
C THR A 114 -5.04 1.93 2.78
N ALA A 115 -4.11 0.96 2.64
CA ALA A 115 -4.17 -0.05 1.58
C ALA A 115 -5.50 -0.82 1.60
N LYS A 116 -5.98 -1.19 2.79
CA LYS A 116 -7.27 -1.86 2.95
C LYS A 116 -8.48 -1.05 2.49
N ARG A 117 -8.43 0.26 2.69
CA ARG A 117 -9.48 1.16 2.23
C ARG A 117 -9.37 1.43 0.75
N PHE A 118 -8.15 1.60 0.23
CA PHE A 118 -7.91 1.75 -1.19
C PHE A 118 -8.40 0.54 -1.99
N GLU A 119 -8.17 -0.67 -1.47
CA GLU A 119 -8.75 -1.90 -1.99
C GLU A 119 -10.29 -1.87 -1.99
N ALA A 120 -10.91 -1.50 -0.87
CA ALA A 120 -12.37 -1.39 -0.78
C ALA A 120 -12.95 -0.35 -1.76
N TRP A 121 -12.20 0.73 -2.01
CA TRP A 121 -12.53 1.74 -3.01
C TRP A 121 -12.47 1.18 -4.43
N GLN A 122 -11.37 0.51 -4.76
CA GLN A 122 -11.16 -0.12 -6.05
C GLN A 122 -12.22 -1.20 -6.36
N ASP A 123 -12.62 -1.97 -5.35
CA ASP A 123 -13.68 -2.98 -5.46
C ASP A 123 -15.10 -2.38 -5.59
N SER A 124 -15.26 -1.06 -5.38
CA SER A 124 -16.58 -0.42 -5.39
C SER A 124 -17.20 -0.33 -6.80
N ILE A 125 -18.53 -0.44 -6.85
CA ILE A 125 -19.34 -0.55 -8.09
C ILE A 125 -19.06 0.58 -9.10
N LEU A 126 -18.74 1.79 -8.62
CA LEU A 126 -18.43 2.96 -9.46
C LEU A 126 -17.10 2.84 -10.22
N PHE A 127 -16.26 1.84 -9.93
CA PHE A 127 -14.99 1.57 -10.62
C PHE A 127 -14.92 0.16 -11.22
N ASN A 128 -15.61 -0.80 -10.62
CA ASN A 128 -15.72 -2.18 -11.13
C ASN A 128 -16.37 -2.26 -12.53
N TRP A 129 -17.20 -1.29 -12.92
CA TRP A 129 -17.80 -1.21 -14.27
C TRP A 129 -16.81 -0.86 -15.40
N TYR A 130 -15.57 -0.47 -15.08
CA TYR A 130 -14.60 0.05 -16.08
C TYR A 130 -13.16 -0.48 -15.92
N THR A 131 -12.81 -1.16 -14.81
CA THR A 131 -11.47 -1.73 -14.58
C THR A 131 -11.47 -3.02 -13.74
N ASP A 132 -10.64 -4.02 -14.09
CA ASP A 132 -10.32 -5.22 -13.27
C ASP A 132 -9.26 -4.90 -12.18
N SER A 133 -9.37 -3.71 -11.57
CA SER A 133 -8.29 -3.09 -10.80
C SER A 133 -8.47 -3.25 -9.30
N GLY A 134 -8.33 -4.47 -8.78
CA GLY A 134 -8.06 -4.71 -7.35
C GLY A 134 -6.63 -5.24 -7.15
N PHE A 135 -6.11 -5.23 -5.92
CA PHE A 135 -4.74 -5.66 -5.61
C PHE A 135 -4.34 -6.95 -6.30
N SER A 136 -3.22 -6.93 -6.99
CA SER A 136 -2.56 -8.11 -7.49
C SER A 136 -1.91 -8.88 -6.34
N VAL A 137 -1.46 -10.10 -6.62
CA VAL A 137 -0.95 -11.01 -5.58
C VAL A 137 0.30 -10.47 -4.86
N GLU A 138 1.08 -9.67 -5.57
CA GLU A 138 2.37 -9.10 -5.20
C GLU A 138 2.26 -7.77 -4.46
N ASP A 139 1.24 -6.95 -4.71
CA ASP A 139 1.20 -5.53 -4.33
C ASP A 139 1.51 -5.33 -2.84
N LEU A 140 0.68 -5.94 -1.99
CA LEU A 140 0.75 -5.75 -0.54
C LEU A 140 2.02 -6.37 0.09
N VAL A 141 2.54 -7.44 -0.50
CA VAL A 141 3.80 -8.06 -0.04
C VAL A 141 5.00 -7.22 -0.49
N SER A 142 4.93 -6.61 -1.67
CA SER A 142 5.95 -5.71 -2.21
C SER A 142 6.04 -4.42 -1.40
N ASP A 143 4.89 -3.82 -1.07
CA ASP A 143 4.81 -2.68 -0.14
C ASP A 143 5.40 -3.03 1.23
N LEU A 144 5.13 -4.25 1.74
CA LEU A 144 5.71 -4.72 3.00
C LEU A 144 7.23 -4.89 2.92
N VAL A 145 7.76 -5.42 1.82
CA VAL A 145 9.20 -5.49 1.57
C VAL A 145 9.81 -4.09 1.59
N GLY A 146 9.22 -3.14 0.86
CA GLY A 146 9.65 -1.74 0.85
C GLY A 146 9.61 -1.11 2.24
N PHE A 147 8.56 -1.39 3.02
CA PHE A 147 8.44 -0.96 4.40
C PHE A 147 9.60 -1.48 5.27
N TYR A 148 9.93 -2.76 5.20
CA TYR A 148 11.01 -3.35 6.00
C TYR A 148 12.41 -2.90 5.56
N ARG A 149 12.61 -2.51 4.29
CA ARG A 149 13.85 -1.86 3.86
C ARG A 149 14.04 -0.47 4.48
N VAL A 150 12.97 0.16 4.96
CA VAL A 150 12.98 1.54 5.49
C VAL A 150 12.89 1.59 7.01
N PHE A 151 11.99 0.81 7.60
CA PHE A 151 11.74 0.76 9.04
C PHE A 151 12.39 -0.44 9.73
N GLY A 152 12.80 -1.44 8.96
CA GLY A 152 13.44 -2.62 9.51
C GLY A 152 14.90 -2.40 9.87
N SER A 153 15.39 -3.21 10.80
CA SER A 153 16.79 -3.25 11.25
C SER A 153 17.55 -4.49 10.75
N GLY A 154 16.91 -5.34 9.94
CA GLY A 154 17.49 -6.58 9.42
C GLY A 154 18.18 -6.39 8.07
N PRO A 155 18.75 -7.49 7.50
CA PRO A 155 19.25 -7.52 6.12
C PRO A 155 18.15 -7.15 5.11
N ASP A 156 18.54 -6.81 3.88
CA ASP A 156 17.58 -6.50 2.81
C ASP A 156 16.61 -7.69 2.63
N PRO A 157 15.29 -7.48 2.82
CA PRO A 157 14.30 -8.54 2.69
C PRO A 157 14.28 -9.20 1.32
N LEU A 158 14.67 -8.49 0.24
CA LEU A 158 14.77 -9.07 -1.10
C LEU A 158 15.87 -10.12 -1.19
N TRP A 159 16.98 -9.91 -0.48
CA TRP A 159 18.04 -10.91 -0.41
C TRP A 159 17.59 -12.14 0.38
N LEU A 160 16.91 -11.93 1.51
CA LEU A 160 16.36 -13.01 2.35
C LEU A 160 15.26 -13.80 1.65
N ALA A 161 14.56 -13.20 0.69
CA ALA A 161 13.48 -13.83 -0.06
C ALA A 161 13.96 -14.89 -1.08
N LYS A 162 15.26 -14.96 -1.36
CA LYS A 162 15.90 -15.83 -2.36
C LYS A 162 15.30 -15.64 -3.76
N PRO A 163 15.66 -14.54 -4.46
CA PRO A 163 15.23 -14.30 -5.82
C PRO A 163 15.74 -15.41 -6.76
N VAL A 164 14.90 -15.86 -7.68
CA VAL A 164 15.26 -16.89 -8.67
C VAL A 164 15.80 -16.27 -9.95
N SER A 165 16.43 -17.08 -10.82
CA SER A 165 16.89 -16.61 -12.13
C SER A 165 15.73 -16.14 -13.01
N TYR A 166 16.03 -15.28 -13.98
CA TYR A 166 15.06 -14.83 -14.98
C TYR A 166 14.35 -16.01 -15.67
N THR A 167 15.10 -17.04 -16.05
CA THR A 167 14.57 -18.23 -16.75
C THR A 167 13.55 -18.98 -15.92
N THR A 168 13.81 -19.17 -14.61
CA THR A 168 12.87 -19.82 -13.69
C THR A 168 11.64 -18.94 -13.47
N ALA A 169 11.81 -17.63 -13.27
CA ALA A 169 10.69 -16.70 -13.11
C ALA A 169 9.76 -16.72 -14.34
N VAL A 170 10.32 -16.69 -15.55
CA VAL A 170 9.55 -16.79 -16.79
C VAL A 170 8.81 -18.11 -16.93
N GLN A 171 9.45 -19.24 -16.59
CA GLN A 171 8.78 -20.55 -16.60
C GLN A 171 7.60 -20.60 -15.63
N ILE A 172 7.75 -20.01 -14.45
CA ILE A 172 6.65 -19.87 -13.50
C ILE A 172 5.56 -19.01 -14.12
N TRP A 173 5.88 -17.82 -14.63
CA TRP A 173 4.89 -16.95 -15.26
C TRP A 173 4.08 -17.67 -16.35
N ASP A 174 4.77 -18.39 -17.25
CA ASP A 174 4.15 -19.07 -18.39
C ASP A 174 3.33 -20.32 -17.99
N ALA A 175 3.52 -20.83 -16.76
CA ALA A 175 2.81 -22.00 -16.25
C ALA A 175 1.52 -21.67 -15.50
N TYR A 176 1.29 -20.42 -15.12
CA TYR A 176 0.11 -19.97 -14.36
C TYR A 176 -0.62 -18.83 -15.08
N ASP A 177 -1.78 -18.45 -14.55
CA ASP A 177 -2.51 -17.29 -15.06
C ASP A 177 -1.76 -15.98 -14.73
N PRO A 178 -2.06 -14.88 -15.43
CA PRO A 178 -1.53 -13.57 -15.10
C PRO A 178 -1.73 -13.22 -13.61
N ILE A 179 -0.69 -12.67 -12.99
CA ILE A 179 -0.65 -12.48 -11.53
C ILE A 179 -1.79 -11.64 -10.97
N GLY A 180 -2.33 -10.70 -11.76
CA GLY A 180 -3.48 -9.88 -11.37
C GLY A 180 -4.80 -10.63 -11.24
N LYS A 181 -4.90 -11.87 -11.74
CA LYS A 181 -6.04 -12.77 -11.49
C LYS A 181 -6.08 -13.21 -10.03
N TYR A 182 -4.93 -13.33 -9.39
CA TYR A 182 -4.82 -13.75 -8.00
C TYR A 182 -4.83 -12.51 -7.09
N LYS A 183 -5.89 -12.35 -6.28
CA LYS A 183 -6.03 -11.19 -5.40
C LYS A 183 -5.49 -11.50 -4.00
N ASN A 184 -4.58 -10.65 -3.49
CA ASN A 184 -4.00 -10.83 -2.16
C ASN A 184 -4.32 -9.68 -1.21
N LYS A 185 -5.28 -9.92 -0.33
CA LYS A 185 -5.78 -8.94 0.63
C LYS A 185 -5.06 -8.99 1.98
N LYS A 186 -3.99 -9.77 2.15
CA LYS A 186 -3.33 -9.96 3.46
C LYS A 186 -1.83 -9.93 3.29
N PHE A 187 -1.11 -9.62 4.36
CA PHE A 187 0.34 -9.85 4.39
C PHE A 187 0.61 -11.36 4.43
N SER A 188 0.51 -12.00 3.28
CA SER A 188 0.68 -13.44 3.13
C SER A 188 1.29 -13.70 1.76
N PRO A 189 2.50 -14.27 1.69
CA PRO A 189 3.08 -14.69 0.42
C PRO A 189 2.21 -15.73 -0.28
N TYR A 190 2.23 -15.68 -1.61
CA TYR A 190 1.63 -16.68 -2.47
C TYR A 190 2.73 -17.26 -3.35
N LEU A 191 3.01 -18.55 -3.12
CA LEU A 191 4.06 -19.26 -3.82
C LEU A 191 3.47 -20.07 -4.96
N PHE A 192 4.03 -19.84 -6.14
CA PHE A 192 3.81 -20.61 -7.33
C PHE A 192 4.91 -21.69 -7.37
N PRO A 193 4.56 -22.99 -7.45
CA PRO A 193 5.54 -24.06 -7.51
C PRO A 193 6.66 -23.77 -8.52
N ALA A 194 7.89 -23.63 -8.03
CA ALA A 194 9.07 -23.24 -8.81
C ALA A 194 9.85 -24.45 -9.37
N LYS A 195 9.41 -25.68 -9.09
CA LYS A 195 10.08 -26.92 -9.52
C LYS A 195 9.19 -27.72 -10.47
N PRO A 196 9.73 -28.21 -11.59
CA PRO A 196 9.04 -29.16 -12.45
C PRO A 196 8.70 -30.47 -11.71
N PRO A 197 7.57 -31.12 -12.05
CA PRO A 197 6.57 -30.69 -13.02
C PRO A 197 5.72 -29.53 -12.46
N PHE A 198 5.60 -28.45 -13.24
CA PHE A 198 4.73 -27.33 -12.91
C PHE A 198 3.28 -27.80 -12.97
N LYS A 199 2.59 -27.78 -11.83
CA LYS A 199 1.17 -28.16 -11.77
C LYS A 199 0.32 -26.92 -11.91
N TYR A 200 -0.48 -26.86 -12.96
CA TYR A 200 -1.53 -25.86 -13.08
C TYR A 200 -2.47 -25.98 -11.87
N GLY A 201 -2.66 -24.88 -11.15
CA GLY A 201 -3.39 -24.87 -9.88
C GLY A 201 -3.26 -23.52 -9.18
N GLU A 202 -3.95 -23.39 -8.05
CA GLU A 202 -3.89 -22.16 -7.26
C GLU A 202 -2.53 -22.02 -6.55
N PRO A 203 -2.00 -20.79 -6.45
CA PRO A 203 -0.79 -20.52 -5.68
C PRO A 203 -0.96 -20.88 -4.21
N ILE A 204 0.11 -21.38 -3.60
CA ILE A 204 0.13 -21.82 -2.21
C ILE A 204 0.34 -20.62 -1.31
N LYS A 205 -0.68 -20.29 -0.53
CA LYS A 205 -0.56 -19.27 0.52
C LYS A 205 0.38 -19.72 1.63
N LYS A 206 1.32 -18.86 2.01
CA LYS A 206 2.27 -19.09 3.11
C LYS A 206 2.11 -18.05 4.22
N THR A 207 2.63 -18.39 5.39
CA THR A 207 2.82 -17.46 6.50
C THR A 207 4.04 -16.59 6.24
N LEU A 208 4.00 -15.33 6.67
CA LEU A 208 5.17 -14.46 6.58
C LEU A 208 6.37 -15.05 7.35
N PRO A 209 7.57 -14.98 6.78
CA PRO A 209 8.78 -15.36 7.49
C PRO A 209 9.05 -14.40 8.66
N SER A 210 9.72 -14.88 9.70
CA SER A 210 9.97 -14.12 10.94
C SER A 210 10.71 -12.79 10.67
N TRP A 211 11.62 -12.78 9.71
CA TRP A 211 12.38 -11.59 9.29
C TRP A 211 11.53 -10.51 8.60
N LEU A 212 10.31 -10.83 8.14
CA LEU A 212 9.34 -9.87 7.59
C LEU A 212 8.10 -9.72 8.49
N ASN A 213 8.21 -10.09 9.76
CA ASN A 213 7.05 -10.21 10.64
C ASN A 213 7.26 -9.69 12.07
N TYR A 214 8.41 -9.11 12.40
CA TYR A 214 8.71 -8.63 13.76
C TYR A 214 8.16 -7.23 14.07
N ILE A 215 7.86 -6.41 13.05
CA ILE A 215 7.09 -5.18 13.20
C ILE A 215 5.63 -5.53 12.94
N LYS A 216 4.78 -5.29 13.94
CA LYS A 216 3.34 -5.55 13.88
C LYS A 216 2.56 -4.24 13.83
N PRO A 217 1.44 -4.19 13.08
CA PRO A 217 0.46 -3.13 13.24
C PRO A 217 0.09 -2.96 14.72
N LEU A 218 -0.43 -1.79 15.07
CA LEU A 218 -1.03 -1.58 16.37
C LEU A 218 -2.26 -2.48 16.51
N GLU A 219 -2.43 -3.09 17.68
CA GLU A 219 -3.57 -3.95 18.01
C GLU A 219 -4.53 -3.22 18.95
N GLY A 220 -5.83 -3.45 18.80
CA GLY A 220 -6.86 -2.91 19.70
C GLY A 220 -7.11 -1.40 19.56
N HIS A 221 -7.32 -0.72 20.69
CA HIS A 221 -7.59 0.72 20.71
C HIS A 221 -6.29 1.53 20.58
N PHE A 222 -6.20 2.39 19.56
CA PHE A 222 -5.07 3.31 19.34
C PHE A 222 -5.06 4.51 20.31
N SER A 223 -5.85 4.46 21.38
CA SER A 223 -6.01 5.57 22.31
C SER A 223 -4.66 5.95 22.93
N GLY A 224 -4.34 7.24 22.90
CA GLY A 224 -3.05 7.76 23.36
C GLY A 224 -1.88 7.54 22.40
N LEU A 225 -2.10 7.05 21.17
CA LEU A 225 -1.08 6.93 20.11
C LEU A 225 -1.50 7.63 18.82
N ILE A 226 -2.71 7.33 18.33
CA ILE A 226 -3.23 7.86 17.06
C ILE A 226 -4.69 8.31 17.23
N TYR A 227 -5.03 9.47 16.66
CA TYR A 227 -6.40 9.99 16.58
C TYR A 227 -6.76 10.44 15.16
N ASN A 228 -8.05 10.47 14.80
CA ASN A 228 -8.53 11.07 13.54
C ASN A 228 -8.45 12.61 13.60
N THR A 229 -8.20 13.30 12.49
CA THR A 229 -8.11 14.78 12.40
C THR A 229 -9.40 15.53 12.09
N PHE A 230 -10.53 14.87 11.78
CA PHE A 230 -11.70 15.58 11.22
C PHE A 230 -12.32 16.60 12.19
N ASN A 231 -12.32 17.88 11.80
CA ASN A 231 -12.74 19.09 12.53
C ASN A 231 -11.71 19.74 13.48
N ASN A 232 -10.39 19.53 13.30
CA ASN A 232 -9.36 19.87 14.32
C ASN A 232 -9.62 19.19 15.67
N ASN A 233 -10.51 18.20 15.69
CA ASN A 233 -10.98 17.54 16.88
C ASN A 233 -10.84 16.03 16.73
N PRO A 234 -10.25 15.38 17.73
CA PRO A 234 -9.81 14.01 17.62
C PRO A 234 -10.96 12.98 17.74
N VAL A 235 -11.07 12.06 16.77
CA VAL A 235 -12.03 10.93 16.78
C VAL A 235 -11.30 9.61 17.04
N SER A 236 -11.86 8.77 17.92
CA SER A 236 -11.32 7.45 18.26
C SER A 236 -11.64 6.39 17.20
N ASN A 237 -10.82 5.33 17.15
CA ASN A 237 -11.07 4.09 16.37
C ASN A 237 -11.03 4.27 14.84
N PHE A 238 -10.02 5.00 14.34
CA PHE A 238 -9.88 5.35 12.92
C PHE A 238 -10.02 4.14 11.97
N PHE A 239 -9.29 3.05 12.20
CA PHE A 239 -9.29 1.86 11.33
C PHE A 239 -10.26 0.74 11.73
N ASN A 240 -11.18 0.97 12.66
CA ASN A 240 -12.04 -0.09 13.19
C ASN A 240 -12.98 -0.70 12.13
N ASN A 241 -13.32 0.06 11.09
CA ASN A 241 -13.95 -0.48 9.90
C ASN A 241 -12.99 -0.34 8.71
N PRO A 242 -12.40 -1.45 8.23
CA PRO A 242 -11.41 -1.43 7.14
C PRO A 242 -12.04 -1.18 5.77
N ILE A 243 -13.37 -1.32 5.65
CA ILE A 243 -14.10 -1.21 4.39
C ILE A 243 -14.86 0.13 4.29
N ARG A 244 -15.02 0.83 5.41
CA ARG A 244 -15.68 2.14 5.45
C ARG A 244 -14.75 3.22 4.90
N LEU A 245 -15.13 3.79 3.76
CA LEU A 245 -14.57 5.02 3.22
C LEU A 245 -15.29 6.21 3.86
N ASN A 246 -14.56 7.05 4.60
CA ASN A 246 -15.10 8.31 5.13
C ASN A 246 -14.79 9.46 4.13
N HIS A 247 -14.45 10.64 4.64
CA HIS A 247 -13.95 11.82 3.91
C HIS A 247 -12.52 11.63 3.32
N GLU A 248 -12.14 10.38 3.09
CA GLU A 248 -10.78 9.97 2.76
C GLU A 248 -10.61 9.80 1.26
N LEU A 249 -11.70 9.82 0.50
CA LEU A 249 -11.68 9.63 -0.93
C LEU A 249 -11.52 10.95 -1.68
N TYR A 250 -10.64 10.96 -2.69
CA TYR A 250 -10.53 12.05 -3.65
C TYR A 250 -10.45 11.56 -5.10
N GLY A 251 -10.79 12.45 -6.02
CA GLY A 251 -10.70 12.21 -7.46
C GLY A 251 -10.36 13.50 -8.19
N SER A 252 -9.53 13.41 -9.23
CA SER A 252 -9.17 14.57 -10.05
C SER A 252 -8.87 14.23 -11.49
N ILE A 253 -8.86 15.25 -12.34
CA ILE A 253 -8.56 15.15 -13.77
C ILE A 253 -7.45 16.14 -14.10
N THR A 254 -6.34 15.68 -14.67
CA THR A 254 -5.29 16.55 -15.23
C THR A 254 -5.13 16.37 -16.72
N THR A 255 -4.71 17.45 -17.38
CA THR A 255 -4.31 17.46 -18.80
C THR A 255 -2.79 17.52 -18.99
N SER A 256 -1.99 17.64 -17.91
CA SER A 256 -0.53 17.77 -17.94
C SER A 256 0.17 16.75 -17.04
N GLU A 257 1.46 16.51 -17.31
CA GLU A 257 2.30 15.52 -16.63
C GLU A 257 2.76 15.93 -15.22
N THR A 258 2.48 17.17 -14.79
CA THR A 258 3.29 17.85 -13.77
C THR A 258 2.63 18.01 -12.40
N VAL A 259 1.43 17.47 -12.16
CA VAL A 259 0.74 17.69 -10.88
C VAL A 259 0.34 16.36 -10.23
N ASN A 260 1.16 15.91 -9.28
CA ASN A 260 0.77 14.96 -8.25
C ASN A 260 0.01 15.75 -7.17
N TYR A 261 -1.30 15.66 -7.16
CA TYR A 261 -2.14 16.42 -6.21
C TYR A 261 -2.02 15.96 -4.75
N ALA A 262 -1.36 14.82 -4.53
CA ALA A 262 -1.12 14.26 -3.22
C ALA A 262 0.00 14.97 -2.43
N ASP A 263 0.80 15.83 -3.09
CA ASP A 263 1.93 16.53 -2.47
C ASP A 263 1.56 17.86 -1.80
N SER A 264 0.34 18.37 -2.00
CA SER A 264 -0.14 19.63 -1.42
C SER A 264 -1.61 19.54 -0.98
N PRO A 265 -1.91 19.67 0.33
CA PRO A 265 -3.28 19.62 0.84
C PRO A 265 -4.15 20.82 0.42
N LEU A 266 -3.55 21.85 -0.20
CA LEU A 266 -4.25 23.01 -0.75
C LEU A 266 -4.59 22.85 -2.24
N ASP A 267 -3.95 21.90 -2.91
CA ASP A 267 -4.15 21.63 -4.34
C ASP A 267 -5.04 20.41 -4.60
N SER A 268 -5.49 19.71 -3.55
CA SER A 268 -6.39 18.55 -3.67
C SER A 268 -7.66 18.91 -4.44
N PRO A 269 -7.90 18.34 -5.63
CA PRO A 269 -9.05 18.68 -6.45
C PRO A 269 -10.33 18.16 -5.82
N PHE A 270 -11.46 18.66 -6.31
CA PHE A 270 -12.82 18.37 -5.86
C PHE A 270 -12.96 17.05 -5.10
N TYR A 271 -13.12 17.13 -3.78
CA TYR A 271 -13.62 16.03 -2.98
C TYR A 271 -15.00 15.66 -3.53
N PHE A 272 -15.07 14.55 -4.27
CA PHE A 272 -16.35 13.90 -4.43
C PHE A 272 -16.71 13.37 -3.04
N LEU A 273 -17.61 14.07 -2.35
CA LEU A 273 -18.35 13.52 -1.21
C LEU A 273 -19.23 12.38 -1.74
N LEU A 274 -18.60 11.29 -2.13
CA LEU A 274 -19.26 10.02 -2.30
C LEU A 274 -19.57 9.56 -0.87
N ASN A 275 -20.84 9.71 -0.50
CA ASN A 275 -21.43 9.24 0.76
C ASN A 275 -20.79 7.93 1.24
N PRO A 276 -20.72 7.69 2.57
CA PRO A 276 -19.98 6.57 3.15
C PRO A 276 -20.34 5.25 2.45
N HIS A 277 -19.48 4.83 1.53
CA HIS A 277 -19.65 3.59 0.81
C HIS A 277 -19.39 2.48 1.83
N SER A 278 -20.46 1.88 2.32
CA SER A 278 -20.43 0.50 2.80
C SER A 278 -20.73 -0.34 1.57
N PRO A 279 -19.79 -1.09 0.98
CA PRO A 279 -20.15 -2.07 -0.02
C PRO A 279 -21.12 -3.04 0.68
N GLN A 280 -22.37 -3.03 0.24
CA GLN A 280 -23.35 -3.98 0.73
C GLN A 280 -22.90 -5.37 0.28
N VAL A 281 -22.56 -6.21 1.24
CA VAL A 281 -22.47 -7.65 1.03
C VAL A 281 -23.90 -8.13 0.86
N THR A 282 -24.33 -8.38 -0.36
CA THR A 282 -25.52 -9.21 -0.60
C THR A 282 -25.09 -10.66 -0.63
N TRP A 283 -25.76 -11.45 0.22
CA TRP A 283 -25.59 -12.87 0.48
C TRP A 283 -25.63 -13.76 -0.76
#